data_AF-A0A961DQN1-F1
#
_entry.id   AF-A0A961DQN1-F1
#
_cell.length_a   1.000
_cell.length_b   1.000
_cell.length_c   1.000
_cell.angle_alpha   90.00
_cell.angle_beta   90.00
_cell.angle_gamma   90.00
#
_symmetry.space_group_name_H-M   'P 1'
#
loop_
_entity.id
_entity.type
_entity.pdbx_description
1 polymer ?
#
loop_
_entity_poly.entity_id
_entity_poly.type
_entity_poly.pdbx_seq_one_letter_code
_entity_poly.pdbx_strand_id
1 'polypeptide(L)'
;MSQGTEMKRPTPAWRLIAVGVALATVAACDTPDQPSIQPTSSIANAATSTPRPATTTPSTKPAPVSPGVQLSVPATTTASLVNNAQRCAQVRAAATANPARFRATSVFNTPAACMERHPESDRWSSTWFTFANYPGRTDPSRRGELVIAFDAYGIPVYSTADATTTIKVYTAAWSYGHELGGGRSIPWNPKWKAASGKDAKLIILDPASGKEWTLWGVRNPSSLECLSAANLLDGYRLGTDLCTYTAYIGRNVDGSIADATNSDGFSQLGGRGMGRLLGMTLLPTLDEIERGSINHAINMETYATMFGPGCTAEQISAGQAGSKCGYAVAPATKLEWTDTVLKCGSSTMAYTDESRALTVPEGMRFVLNKTDAQIDAWLDAQGYVGQRRSTARIFAVALRDYGWIISGTSCSRSSMAVEGIANPTARERWERLGMTDPTKNDTALLNGLITSANDVVVLRPNHDTLLTAVR
;
A
#
# COMPACT_ATOMS: atom_id res chain seq x y z
N MET A 1 -51.03 -49.41 46.35
CA MET A 1 -49.58 -49.14 46.42
C MET A 1 -49.34 -47.70 45.98
N SER A 2 -48.74 -46.88 46.86
CA SER A 2 -48.13 -45.53 46.71
C SER A 2 -48.90 -44.44 45.93
N GLN A 3 -49.52 -43.43 46.57
CA GLN A 3 -48.94 -42.13 47.02
C GLN A 3 -48.06 -41.43 45.97
N GLY A 4 -48.22 -40.15 45.59
CA GLY A 4 -49.10 -39.07 46.04
C GLY A 4 -48.77 -37.71 45.38
N THR A 5 -49.55 -36.69 45.77
CA THR A 5 -49.27 -35.24 45.82
C THR A 5 -49.23 -34.36 44.57
N GLU A 6 -50.07 -33.33 44.66
CA GLU A 6 -50.29 -32.14 43.84
C GLU A 6 -49.20 -31.08 44.06
N MET A 7 -48.83 -30.32 43.01
CA MET A 7 -48.32 -28.95 43.16
C MET A 7 -48.67 -28.10 41.93
N LYS A 8 -49.53 -27.10 42.14
CA LYS A 8 -49.87 -26.01 41.21
C LYS A 8 -48.79 -24.92 41.22
N ARG A 9 -48.51 -24.34 40.04
CA ARG A 9 -48.35 -22.89 39.67
C ARG A 9 -47.44 -22.76 38.42
N PRO A 10 -47.36 -21.60 37.75
CA PRO A 10 -48.41 -20.88 37.02
C PRO A 10 -48.00 -20.67 35.53
N THR A 11 -48.95 -20.32 34.68
CA THR A 11 -48.69 -19.78 33.33
C THR A 11 -48.00 -18.42 33.39
N PRO A 12 -47.07 -18.13 32.45
CA PRO A 12 -46.89 -16.79 31.93
C PRO A 12 -47.37 -16.71 30.48
N ALA A 13 -48.21 -15.71 30.24
CA ALA A 13 -48.75 -15.33 28.96
C ALA A 13 -47.63 -15.04 27.94
N TRP A 14 -47.72 -15.69 26.78
CA TRP A 14 -47.01 -15.27 25.58
C TRP A 14 -47.60 -13.94 25.11
N ARG A 15 -46.93 -12.83 25.43
CA ARG A 15 -47.17 -11.56 24.73
C ARG A 15 -46.42 -11.63 23.40
N LEU A 16 -47.16 -11.96 22.34
CA LEU A 16 -46.78 -11.64 20.97
C LEU A 16 -46.61 -10.11 20.86
N ILE A 17 -45.38 -9.63 20.82
CA ILE A 17 -45.08 -8.31 20.26
C ILE A 17 -44.93 -8.51 18.76
N ALA A 18 -46.00 -8.21 18.03
CA ALA A 18 -45.94 -8.03 16.59
C ALA A 18 -45.13 -6.76 16.32
N VAL A 19 -43.84 -6.90 16.05
CA VAL A 19 -43.06 -5.85 15.38
C VAL A 19 -43.39 -5.96 13.90
N GLY A 20 -44.29 -5.10 13.43
CA GLY A 20 -44.57 -4.94 12.01
C GLY A 20 -43.31 -4.45 11.30
N VAL A 21 -42.60 -5.36 10.64
CA VAL A 21 -41.60 -5.01 9.63
C VAL A 21 -42.38 -4.66 8.37
N ALA A 22 -42.58 -3.36 8.15
CA ALA A 22 -42.95 -2.86 6.83
C ALA A 22 -41.79 -3.17 5.88
N LEU A 23 -41.99 -4.16 5.00
CA LEU A 23 -41.16 -4.37 3.83
C LEU A 23 -41.34 -3.16 2.90
N ALA A 24 -40.49 -2.14 3.08
CA ALA A 24 -40.24 -1.18 2.03
C ALA A 24 -39.24 -1.83 1.06
N THR A 25 -39.75 -2.36 -0.06
CA THR A 25 -38.96 -2.56 -1.27
C THR A 25 -38.44 -1.19 -1.71
N VAL A 26 -37.22 -0.84 -1.33
CA VAL A 26 -36.52 0.32 -1.90
C VAL A 26 -35.92 -0.16 -3.22
N ALA A 27 -36.62 0.14 -4.30
CA ALA A 27 -36.04 0.15 -5.62
C ALA A 27 -34.87 1.14 -5.60
N ALA A 28 -33.65 0.66 -5.75
CA ALA A 28 -32.48 1.51 -5.94
C ALA A 28 -32.47 2.00 -7.39
N CYS A 29 -33.27 3.02 -7.67
CA CYS A 29 -33.01 3.95 -8.76
C CYS A 29 -32.21 5.14 -8.20
N ASP A 30 -31.25 5.56 -9.02
CA ASP A 30 -30.53 6.83 -9.02
C ASP A 30 -29.04 6.75 -8.64
N THR A 31 -28.28 6.60 -9.72
CA THR A 31 -26.90 7.07 -9.95
C THR A 31 -26.70 8.51 -9.50
N PRO A 32 -25.61 8.81 -8.77
CA PRO A 32 -25.03 10.15 -8.76
C PRO A 32 -23.94 10.25 -9.83
N ASP A 33 -24.09 11.31 -10.63
CA ASP A 33 -23.27 11.71 -11.76
C ASP A 33 -21.75 11.63 -11.56
N GLN A 34 -21.09 11.07 -12.57
CA GLN A 34 -19.70 11.33 -12.87
C GLN A 34 -19.59 12.75 -13.46
N PRO A 35 -18.72 13.65 -12.96
CA PRO A 35 -18.37 14.82 -13.75
C PRO A 35 -17.56 14.35 -14.96
N SER A 36 -18.18 14.44 -16.13
CA SER A 36 -17.55 14.25 -17.42
C SER A 36 -16.52 15.36 -17.65
N ILE A 37 -15.26 14.99 -17.84
CA ILE A 37 -14.27 15.89 -18.42
C ILE A 37 -14.24 15.61 -19.91
N GLN A 38 -14.95 16.43 -20.68
CA GLN A 38 -14.75 16.51 -22.12
C GLN A 38 -13.40 17.17 -22.44
N PRO A 39 -12.68 16.71 -23.47
CA PRO A 39 -11.43 17.32 -23.91
C PRO A 39 -11.74 18.57 -24.74
N THR A 40 -11.29 19.74 -24.27
CA THR A 40 -11.22 20.94 -25.12
C THR A 40 -9.83 21.07 -25.70
N SER A 41 -9.76 20.84 -27.01
CA SER A 41 -8.67 21.24 -27.87
C SER A 41 -8.83 22.72 -28.23
N SER A 42 -7.80 23.52 -27.98
CA SER A 42 -7.52 24.70 -28.81
C SER A 42 -6.06 25.10 -28.71
N ILE A 43 -5.34 24.80 -29.78
CA ILE A 43 -4.08 25.43 -30.17
C ILE A 43 -4.38 26.90 -30.49
N ALA A 44 -3.61 27.82 -29.94
CA ALA A 44 -3.49 29.17 -30.49
C ALA A 44 -2.03 29.62 -30.39
N ASN A 45 -1.40 29.66 -31.57
CA ASN A 45 -0.15 30.38 -31.83
C ASN A 45 -0.37 31.88 -31.61
N ALA A 46 0.53 32.53 -30.90
CA ALA A 46 0.77 33.96 -31.05
C ALA A 46 2.26 34.24 -30.82
N ALA A 47 2.99 34.31 -31.93
CA ALA A 47 4.29 34.95 -31.99
C ALA A 47 4.08 36.47 -31.86
N THR A 48 4.84 37.13 -30.98
CA THR A 48 5.07 38.57 -31.09
C THR A 48 6.48 38.88 -30.60
N SER A 49 7.35 39.16 -31.56
CA SER A 49 8.67 39.76 -31.38
C SER A 49 8.52 41.26 -31.20
N THR A 50 9.28 41.86 -30.27
CA THR A 50 9.80 43.25 -30.32
C THR A 50 10.64 43.56 -29.05
N PRO A 51 11.53 44.60 -29.05
CA PRO A 51 12.94 44.40 -28.74
C PRO A 51 13.41 44.87 -27.36
N ARG A 52 14.57 44.33 -26.99
CA ARG A 52 15.47 44.69 -25.87
C ARG A 52 15.79 46.20 -25.79
N PRO A 53 15.77 46.78 -24.58
CA PRO A 53 16.61 47.91 -24.23
C PRO A 53 17.84 47.45 -23.44
N ALA A 54 19.01 47.97 -23.82
CA ALA A 54 20.27 47.80 -23.11
C ALA A 54 20.45 48.92 -22.08
N THR A 55 20.82 48.62 -20.83
CA THR A 55 21.66 49.54 -20.03
C THR A 55 22.31 48.86 -18.80
N THR A 56 23.63 48.99 -18.75
CA THR A 56 24.54 49.18 -17.60
C THR A 56 24.63 48.19 -16.43
N THR A 57 25.78 47.53 -16.42
CA THR A 57 26.46 46.83 -15.32
C THR A 57 26.88 47.77 -14.18
N PRO A 58 26.69 47.36 -12.91
CA PRO A 58 27.56 47.76 -11.81
C PRO A 58 28.50 46.60 -11.44
N SER A 59 29.80 46.88 -11.47
CA SER A 59 30.87 46.00 -11.00
C SER A 59 30.88 45.98 -9.47
N THR A 60 30.57 44.83 -8.87
CA THR A 60 30.91 44.53 -7.48
C THR A 60 31.76 43.28 -7.43
N LYS A 61 33.04 43.49 -7.13
CA LYS A 61 34.08 42.50 -6.84
C LYS A 61 33.63 41.52 -5.75
N PRO A 62 33.58 40.20 -5.98
CA PRO A 62 33.40 39.23 -4.92
C PRO A 62 34.67 39.10 -4.07
N ALA A 63 34.50 38.95 -2.76
CA ALA A 63 35.57 38.62 -1.80
C ALA A 63 36.16 37.22 -2.09
N PRO A 64 37.42 36.93 -1.66
CA PRO A 64 38.07 35.67 -1.98
C PRO A 64 37.38 34.52 -1.25
N VAL A 65 36.92 33.53 -2.03
CA VAL A 65 36.37 32.27 -1.54
C VAL A 65 37.55 31.34 -1.23
N SER A 66 37.66 30.89 0.03
CA SER A 66 38.59 29.84 0.43
C SER A 66 38.40 28.58 -0.43
N PRO A 67 39.47 27.86 -0.82
CA PRO A 67 39.33 26.64 -1.60
C PRO A 67 38.63 25.57 -0.76
N GLY A 68 37.34 25.36 -1.05
CA GLY A 68 36.60 24.21 -0.55
C GLY A 68 37.17 22.93 -1.14
N VAL A 69 37.35 21.93 -0.28
CA VAL A 69 37.73 20.56 -0.65
C VAL A 69 36.75 20.05 -1.71
N GLN A 70 37.18 19.99 -2.96
CA GLN A 70 36.48 19.21 -3.99
C GLN A 70 36.63 17.74 -3.62
N LEU A 71 35.57 17.15 -3.06
CA LEU A 71 35.40 15.70 -3.06
C LEU A 71 35.22 15.27 -4.51
N SER A 72 36.32 14.84 -5.14
CA SER A 72 36.28 14.14 -6.41
C SER A 72 35.53 12.82 -6.22
N VAL A 73 34.26 12.78 -6.60
CA VAL A 73 33.51 11.53 -6.73
C VAL A 73 34.04 10.83 -7.98
N PRO A 74 34.62 9.61 -7.87
CA PRO A 74 35.06 8.88 -9.05
C PRO A 74 33.84 8.62 -9.94
N ALA A 75 33.97 8.92 -11.23
CA ALA A 75 33.01 8.50 -12.23
C ALA A 75 32.88 6.97 -12.17
N THR A 76 31.82 6.49 -11.52
CA THR A 76 31.56 5.06 -11.39
C THR A 76 30.96 4.61 -12.72
N THR A 77 31.76 3.96 -13.53
CA THR A 77 31.32 3.06 -14.61
C THR A 77 30.10 2.28 -14.12
N THR A 78 29.04 2.21 -14.93
CA THR A 78 27.72 1.66 -14.57
C THR A 78 27.81 0.21 -14.08
N ALA A 79 28.20 0.03 -12.82
CA ALA A 79 28.12 -1.25 -12.15
C ALA A 79 26.63 -1.62 -12.09
N SER A 80 26.32 -2.88 -12.37
CA SER A 80 24.96 -3.40 -12.20
C SER A 80 24.40 -2.96 -10.84
N LEU A 81 23.18 -2.40 -10.83
CA LEU A 81 22.52 -1.96 -9.59
C LEU A 81 22.02 -3.14 -8.75
N VAL A 82 21.98 -4.34 -9.35
CA VAL A 82 21.64 -5.62 -8.72
C VAL A 82 22.85 -6.54 -8.67
N ASN A 83 22.91 -7.45 -7.71
CA ASN A 83 24.04 -8.34 -7.45
C ASN A 83 25.41 -7.60 -7.42
N ASN A 84 25.47 -6.56 -6.59
CA ASN A 84 26.64 -5.69 -6.45
C ASN A 84 27.03 -5.60 -4.98
N ALA A 85 28.07 -6.34 -4.60
CA ALA A 85 28.50 -6.48 -3.22
C ALA A 85 28.91 -5.14 -2.57
N GLN A 86 29.57 -4.25 -3.33
CA GLN A 86 29.97 -2.94 -2.82
C GLN A 86 28.75 -2.07 -2.55
N ARG A 87 27.81 -2.00 -3.50
CA ARG A 87 26.56 -1.25 -3.32
C ARG A 87 25.71 -1.84 -2.20
N CYS A 88 25.63 -3.17 -2.11
CA CYS A 88 24.94 -3.88 -1.03
C CYS A 88 25.50 -3.46 0.34
N ALA A 89 26.83 -3.46 0.51
CA ALA A 89 27.48 -3.03 1.75
C ALA A 89 27.21 -1.54 2.06
N GLN A 90 27.28 -0.67 1.05
CA GLN A 90 26.99 0.76 1.20
C GLN A 90 25.55 1.02 1.67
N VAL A 91 24.56 0.40 1.02
CA VAL A 91 23.14 0.58 1.38
C VAL A 91 22.86 0.00 2.77
N ARG A 92 23.42 -1.17 3.11
CA ARG A 92 23.31 -1.73 4.46
C ARG A 92 23.92 -0.82 5.52
N ALA A 93 25.08 -0.22 5.25
CA ALA A 93 25.73 0.72 6.16
C ALA A 93 24.92 2.01 6.32
N ALA A 94 24.30 2.53 5.26
CA ALA A 94 23.41 3.68 5.35
C ALA A 94 22.16 3.37 6.20
N ALA A 95 21.61 2.16 6.07
CA ALA A 95 20.44 1.73 6.82
C ALA A 95 20.67 1.59 8.33
N THR A 96 21.92 1.49 8.82
CA THR A 96 22.17 1.47 10.28
C THR A 96 21.94 2.83 10.94
N ALA A 97 22.12 3.93 10.19
CA ALA A 97 21.89 5.29 10.69
C ALA A 97 20.40 5.66 10.72
N ASN A 98 19.58 5.04 9.86
CA ASN A 98 18.13 5.18 9.85
C ASN A 98 17.49 3.80 9.60
N PRO A 99 17.39 2.93 10.62
CA PRO A 99 16.89 1.58 10.42
C PRO A 99 15.43 1.60 9.95
N ALA A 100 15.12 0.73 8.99
CA ALA A 100 13.74 0.37 8.69
C ALA A 100 13.08 -0.22 9.94
N ARG A 101 11.75 -0.20 9.98
CA ARG A 101 11.02 -0.73 11.14
C ARG A 101 11.39 -2.19 11.42
N PHE A 102 11.11 -3.11 10.49
CA PHE A 102 11.37 -4.53 10.73
C PHE A 102 12.86 -4.88 10.85
N ARG A 103 13.16 -6.09 11.32
CA ARG A 103 14.55 -6.55 11.49
C ARG A 103 15.33 -6.38 10.17
N ALA A 104 16.61 -6.01 10.26
CA ALA A 104 17.45 -5.80 9.08
C ALA A 104 17.59 -7.04 8.17
N THR A 105 17.40 -8.24 8.73
CA THR A 105 17.41 -9.52 7.99
C THR A 105 16.06 -9.88 7.37
N SER A 106 15.03 -9.04 7.52
CA SER A 106 13.77 -9.23 6.81
C SER A 106 13.99 -9.14 5.30
N VAL A 107 13.25 -9.95 4.54
CA VAL A 107 13.27 -9.94 3.08
C VAL A 107 12.89 -8.56 2.52
N PHE A 108 12.01 -7.84 3.20
CA PHE A 108 11.58 -6.48 2.82
C PHE A 108 12.72 -5.46 2.96
N ASN A 109 13.63 -5.69 3.90
CA ASN A 109 14.72 -4.78 4.25
C ASN A 109 16.05 -5.18 3.59
N THR A 110 16.05 -6.23 2.78
CA THR A 110 17.23 -6.63 2.01
C THR A 110 17.41 -5.66 0.83
N PRO A 111 18.56 -4.97 0.68
CA PRO A 111 18.78 -4.10 -0.46
C PRO A 111 18.79 -4.86 -1.79
N ALA A 112 18.32 -4.20 -2.85
CA ALA A 112 18.30 -4.71 -4.21
C ALA A 112 19.67 -5.16 -4.72
N ALA A 113 20.70 -4.39 -4.38
CA ALA A 113 22.08 -4.71 -4.72
C ALA A 113 22.58 -6.03 -4.08
N CYS A 114 21.92 -6.52 -3.04
CA CYS A 114 22.24 -7.80 -2.40
C CYS A 114 21.51 -8.98 -3.04
N MET A 115 20.63 -8.74 -4.01
CA MET A 115 19.77 -9.76 -4.62
C MET A 115 20.15 -10.00 -6.07
N GLU A 116 19.85 -11.20 -6.56
CA GLU A 116 20.04 -11.56 -7.96
C GLU A 116 18.96 -10.94 -8.86
N ARG A 117 19.32 -10.73 -10.12
CA ARG A 117 18.35 -10.41 -11.17
C ARG A 117 17.50 -11.65 -11.46
N HIS A 118 16.19 -11.47 -11.58
CA HIS A 118 15.30 -12.55 -12.02
C HIS A 118 15.63 -12.95 -13.48
N PRO A 119 15.69 -14.25 -13.83
CA PRO A 119 16.00 -14.69 -15.20
C PRO A 119 15.03 -14.13 -16.25
N GLU A 120 13.74 -14.04 -15.90
CA GLU A 120 12.71 -13.42 -16.75
C GLU A 120 12.50 -11.91 -16.50
N SER A 121 13.52 -11.19 -16.02
CA SER A 121 13.37 -9.77 -15.69
C SER A 121 12.86 -8.95 -16.88
N ASP A 122 13.29 -9.20 -18.11
CA ASP A 122 12.85 -8.41 -19.28
C ASP A 122 11.35 -8.60 -19.55
N ARG A 123 10.87 -9.84 -19.43
CA ARG A 123 9.44 -10.18 -19.55
C ARG A 123 8.64 -9.43 -18.48
N TRP A 124 9.01 -9.58 -17.22
CA TRP A 124 8.22 -9.03 -16.11
C TRP A 124 8.29 -7.51 -16.02
N SER A 125 9.45 -6.90 -16.30
CA SER A 125 9.58 -5.44 -16.41
C SER A 125 8.69 -4.89 -17.54
N SER A 126 8.66 -5.55 -18.70
CA SER A 126 7.81 -5.16 -19.83
C SER A 126 6.32 -5.31 -19.51
N THR A 127 5.92 -6.44 -18.90
CA THR A 127 4.53 -6.68 -18.49
C THR A 127 4.09 -5.64 -17.47
N TRP A 128 4.88 -5.39 -16.43
CA TRP A 128 4.56 -4.37 -15.44
C TRP A 128 4.44 -2.98 -16.07
N PHE A 129 5.46 -2.54 -16.81
CA PHE A 129 5.49 -1.21 -17.41
C PHE A 129 4.29 -0.96 -18.35
N THR A 130 3.90 -1.97 -19.11
CA THR A 130 2.84 -1.88 -20.12
C THR A 130 1.44 -2.03 -19.51
N PHE A 131 1.27 -2.95 -18.56
CA PHE A 131 -0.05 -3.42 -18.16
C PHE A 131 -0.43 -3.18 -16.70
N ALA A 132 0.53 -2.92 -15.79
CA ALA A 132 0.27 -2.76 -14.36
C ALA A 132 -0.70 -1.61 -14.04
N ASN A 133 -0.73 -0.60 -14.90
CA ASN A 133 -1.59 0.58 -14.81
C ASN A 133 -2.71 0.52 -15.85
N TYR A 134 -3.97 0.65 -15.44
CA TYR A 134 -5.11 0.73 -16.38
C TYR A 134 -4.93 1.87 -17.40
N PRO A 135 -4.55 3.12 -17.02
CA PRO A 135 -4.31 4.17 -18.01
C PRO A 135 -3.17 3.86 -18.99
N GLY A 136 -2.09 3.22 -18.52
CA GLY A 136 -0.94 2.86 -19.36
C GLY A 136 -1.24 1.77 -20.40
N ARG A 137 -2.31 1.00 -20.19
CA ARG A 137 -2.79 0.01 -21.17
C ARG A 137 -3.40 0.64 -22.41
N THR A 138 -4.15 1.72 -22.23
CA THR A 138 -4.88 2.39 -23.31
C THR A 138 -4.11 3.59 -23.86
N ASP A 139 -3.24 4.21 -23.04
CA ASP A 139 -2.42 5.35 -23.41
C ASP A 139 -0.92 5.06 -23.10
N PRO A 140 -0.09 4.81 -24.13
CA PRO A 140 1.33 4.56 -23.95
C PRO A 140 2.10 5.68 -23.23
N SER A 141 1.65 6.93 -23.30
CA SER A 141 2.29 8.07 -22.62
C SER A 141 2.16 8.00 -21.09
N ARG A 142 1.22 7.18 -20.61
CA ARG A 142 0.91 6.98 -19.18
C ARG A 142 1.53 5.72 -18.59
N ARG A 143 2.39 5.03 -19.35
CA ARG A 143 3.13 3.87 -18.85
C ARG A 143 4.20 4.32 -17.87
N GLY A 144 4.45 3.48 -16.85
CA GLY A 144 5.37 3.81 -15.77
C GLY A 144 4.86 4.87 -14.77
N GLU A 145 3.63 5.36 -14.90
CA GLU A 145 3.01 6.22 -13.87
C GLU A 145 2.98 5.49 -12.52
N LEU A 146 3.38 6.22 -11.48
CA LEU A 146 3.42 5.76 -10.09
C LEU A 146 2.63 6.75 -9.23
N VAL A 147 1.75 6.22 -8.40
CA VAL A 147 0.96 7.02 -7.47
C VAL A 147 1.46 6.82 -6.04
N ILE A 148 1.63 7.92 -5.32
CA ILE A 148 1.73 7.88 -3.85
C ILE A 148 0.35 8.21 -3.27
N ALA A 149 -0.24 7.27 -2.54
CA ALA A 149 -1.54 7.44 -1.93
C ALA A 149 -1.41 7.96 -0.50
N PHE A 150 -1.72 9.25 -0.33
CA PHE A 150 -1.73 9.90 0.97
C PHE A 150 -3.10 9.84 1.67
N ASP A 151 -4.20 9.83 0.90
CA ASP A 151 -5.57 9.96 1.43
C ASP A 151 -6.38 8.66 1.36
N ALA A 152 -7.16 8.45 0.30
CA ALA A 152 -8.11 7.34 0.21
C ALA A 152 -7.50 5.95 0.43
N TYR A 153 -6.23 5.79 0.10
CA TYR A 153 -5.45 4.57 0.26
C TYR A 153 -4.13 4.80 1.03
N GLY A 154 -3.96 5.98 1.62
CA GLY A 154 -2.91 6.22 2.61
C GLY A 154 -3.38 5.73 3.96
N ILE A 155 -2.55 4.98 4.68
CA ILE A 155 -2.97 4.29 5.90
C ILE A 155 -2.67 5.20 7.09
N PRO A 156 -3.66 5.83 7.74
CA PRO A 156 -3.39 6.61 8.93
C PRO A 156 -2.89 5.69 10.04
N VAL A 157 -1.75 6.08 10.63
CA VAL A 157 -1.16 5.43 11.79
C VAL A 157 -1.38 6.32 13.00
N TYR A 158 -1.94 5.78 14.07
CA TYR A 158 -2.16 6.49 15.34
C TYR A 158 -1.35 5.86 16.46
N SER A 159 -0.86 6.68 17.39
CA SER A 159 -0.16 6.19 18.58
C SER A 159 -1.15 5.77 19.66
N THR A 160 -0.86 4.69 20.38
CA THR A 160 -1.60 4.34 21.61
C THR A 160 -1.49 5.41 22.68
N ALA A 161 -0.43 6.25 22.65
CA ALA A 161 -0.28 7.37 23.56
C ALA A 161 -1.36 8.46 23.36
N ASP A 162 -1.97 8.53 22.18
CA ASP A 162 -3.03 9.48 21.84
C ASP A 162 -4.44 8.90 22.07
N ALA A 163 -4.53 7.65 22.53
CA ALA A 163 -5.80 7.02 22.87
C ALA A 163 -6.40 7.69 24.12
N THR A 164 -7.69 7.96 24.08
CA THR A 164 -8.43 8.58 25.21
C THR A 164 -9.39 7.60 25.88
N THR A 165 -9.61 6.44 25.27
CA THR A 165 -10.49 5.39 25.77
C THR A 165 -10.05 4.04 25.19
N THR A 166 -10.76 2.98 25.56
CA THR A 166 -10.83 1.74 24.78
C THR A 166 -12.20 1.65 24.07
N ILE A 167 -12.25 0.92 22.97
CA ILE A 167 -13.51 0.64 22.25
C ILE A 167 -13.61 -0.86 21.96
N LYS A 168 -14.83 -1.42 22.06
CA LYS A 168 -15.11 -2.77 21.59
C LYS A 168 -15.24 -2.77 20.07
N VAL A 169 -14.78 -3.85 19.45
CA VAL A 169 -14.79 -4.04 18.01
C VAL A 169 -15.64 -5.23 17.66
N TYR A 170 -16.54 -5.02 16.71
CA TYR A 170 -17.37 -6.05 16.10
C TYR A 170 -17.11 -6.05 14.60
N THR A 171 -17.22 -7.23 14.00
CA THR A 171 -17.00 -7.42 12.58
C THR A 171 -18.29 -7.76 11.85
N ALA A 172 -18.41 -7.33 10.59
CA ALA A 172 -19.53 -7.72 9.75
C ALA A 172 -19.55 -9.26 9.56
N ALA A 173 -20.74 -9.86 9.45
CA ALA A 173 -20.91 -11.32 9.42
C ALA A 173 -20.23 -12.00 8.22
N TRP A 174 -20.08 -11.29 7.10
CA TRP A 174 -19.45 -11.78 5.86
C TRP A 174 -17.93 -11.57 5.81
N SER A 175 -17.34 -11.00 6.86
CA SER A 175 -15.96 -10.54 6.86
C SER A 175 -14.93 -11.60 7.28
N TYR A 176 -13.63 -11.27 7.29
CA TYR A 176 -12.57 -12.18 7.76
C TYR A 176 -12.39 -12.20 9.29
N GLY A 177 -13.32 -11.58 10.04
CA GLY A 177 -13.34 -11.64 11.50
C GLY A 177 -12.25 -10.82 12.18
N HIS A 178 -11.99 -11.15 13.45
CA HIS A 178 -11.06 -10.41 14.30
C HIS A 178 -10.17 -11.35 15.13
N GLU A 179 -9.05 -10.85 15.62
CA GLU A 179 -8.10 -11.58 16.48
C GLU A 179 -7.60 -10.67 17.62
N LEU A 180 -8.56 -10.22 18.41
CA LEU A 180 -8.36 -9.29 19.53
C LEU A 180 -8.44 -9.97 20.90
N GLY A 181 -8.65 -11.30 20.93
CA GLY A 181 -8.94 -12.06 22.16
C GLY A 181 -10.34 -11.81 22.72
N GLY A 182 -10.64 -12.41 23.88
CA GLY A 182 -12.00 -12.43 24.46
C GLY A 182 -12.58 -11.05 24.82
N GLY A 183 -11.73 -10.03 25.05
CA GLY A 183 -12.18 -8.68 25.34
C GLY A 183 -12.57 -7.85 24.09
N ARG A 184 -12.15 -8.28 22.90
CA ARG A 184 -12.42 -7.62 21.60
C ARG A 184 -12.24 -6.09 21.60
N SER A 185 -11.30 -5.60 22.42
CA SER A 185 -11.16 -4.17 22.66
C SER A 185 -9.79 -3.69 22.24
N ILE A 186 -9.73 -2.45 21.77
CA ILE A 186 -8.51 -1.79 21.32
C ILE A 186 -8.38 -0.41 21.97
N PRO A 187 -7.17 0.14 22.13
CA PRO A 187 -6.97 1.56 22.41
C PRO A 187 -7.67 2.41 21.35
N TRP A 188 -8.33 3.49 21.75
CA TRP A 188 -9.13 4.29 20.82
C TRP A 188 -9.17 5.76 21.18
N ASN A 189 -9.29 6.58 20.15
CA ASN A 189 -9.70 7.97 20.28
C ASN A 189 -10.87 8.20 19.32
N PRO A 190 -12.04 8.67 19.79
CA PRO A 190 -13.21 8.90 18.94
C PRO A 190 -12.96 9.88 17.78
N LYS A 191 -11.91 10.71 17.86
CA LYS A 191 -11.51 11.63 16.79
C LYS A 191 -10.72 10.96 15.66
N TRP A 192 -10.23 9.74 15.85
CA TRP A 192 -9.47 9.03 14.82
C TRP A 192 -10.35 8.68 13.63
N LYS A 193 -9.78 8.88 12.45
CA LYS A 193 -10.39 8.58 11.16
C LYS A 193 -9.53 7.58 10.41
N ALA A 194 -10.18 6.61 9.80
CA ALA A 194 -9.55 5.73 8.83
C ALA A 194 -9.33 6.46 7.50
N ALA A 195 -8.61 5.82 6.58
CA ALA A 195 -8.46 6.29 5.21
C ALA A 195 -9.82 6.59 4.56
N SER A 196 -9.90 7.62 3.70
CA SER A 196 -11.17 8.08 3.11
C SER A 196 -11.73 7.14 2.02
N GLY A 197 -10.93 6.19 1.54
CA GLY A 197 -11.32 5.26 0.49
C GLY A 197 -12.20 4.13 0.99
N LYS A 198 -12.71 3.32 0.05
CA LYS A 198 -13.65 2.22 0.34
C LYS A 198 -13.10 1.21 1.35
N ASP A 199 -11.79 1.02 1.34
CA ASP A 199 -11.08 0.12 2.22
C ASP A 199 -11.04 0.60 3.67
N ALA A 200 -11.07 1.92 3.91
CA ALA A 200 -11.06 2.53 5.24
C ALA A 200 -10.08 1.84 6.21
N LYS A 201 -8.82 1.69 5.79
CA LYS A 201 -7.74 1.10 6.60
C LYS A 201 -7.31 2.08 7.70
N LEU A 202 -6.88 1.53 8.84
CA LEU A 202 -6.31 2.27 9.96
C LEU A 202 -5.35 1.36 10.73
N ILE A 203 -4.22 1.90 11.16
CA ILE A 203 -3.29 1.21 12.07
C ILE A 203 -3.19 1.99 13.38
N ILE A 204 -3.17 1.27 14.49
CA ILE A 204 -2.81 1.80 15.81
C ILE A 204 -1.48 1.14 16.18
N LEU A 205 -0.49 1.94 16.57
CA LEU A 205 0.84 1.50 16.94
C LEU A 205 1.11 1.88 18.39
N ASP A 206 1.58 0.93 19.17
CA ASP A 206 2.21 1.19 20.45
C ASP A 206 3.71 1.47 20.22
N PRO A 207 4.17 2.72 20.33
CA PRO A 207 5.56 3.05 20.05
C PRO A 207 6.53 2.42 21.05
N ALA A 208 6.08 2.06 22.26
CA ALA A 208 6.95 1.50 23.29
C ALA A 208 7.28 0.02 23.04
N SER A 209 6.32 -0.74 22.53
CA SER A 209 6.47 -2.19 22.31
C SER A 209 6.56 -2.60 20.84
N GLY A 210 6.28 -1.68 19.91
CA GLY A 210 6.14 -2.00 18.49
C GLY A 210 4.87 -2.78 18.15
N LYS A 211 3.98 -3.02 19.12
CA LYS A 211 2.72 -3.73 18.92
C LYS A 211 1.78 -2.91 18.05
N GLU A 212 1.18 -3.54 17.07
CA GLU A 212 0.22 -2.92 16.16
C GLU A 212 -1.18 -3.56 16.25
N TRP A 213 -2.19 -2.75 15.96
CA TRP A 213 -3.53 -3.19 15.62
C TRP A 213 -3.84 -2.70 14.21
N THR A 214 -4.21 -3.64 13.33
CA THR A 214 -4.52 -3.36 11.94
C THR A 214 -6.01 -3.57 11.70
N LEU A 215 -6.68 -2.52 11.22
CA LEU A 215 -8.11 -2.51 10.96
C LEU A 215 -8.38 -2.25 9.48
N TRP A 216 -9.37 -2.94 8.93
CA TRP A 216 -9.88 -2.72 7.58
C TRP A 216 -11.40 -2.59 7.60
N GLY A 217 -11.94 -1.74 6.73
CA GLY A 217 -13.37 -1.48 6.66
C GLY A 217 -13.91 -0.74 7.87
N VAL A 218 -13.12 0.17 8.46
CA VAL A 218 -13.56 0.89 9.66
C VAL A 218 -14.77 1.76 9.34
N ARG A 219 -15.83 1.64 10.15
CA ARG A 219 -17.04 2.47 10.09
C ARG A 219 -17.20 3.18 11.44
N ASN A 220 -16.85 4.47 11.48
CA ASN A 220 -16.82 5.25 12.73
C ASN A 220 -17.99 6.27 12.84
N PRO A 221 -18.72 6.32 13.97
CA PRO A 221 -18.94 5.21 14.91
C PRO A 221 -20.08 4.32 14.43
N SER A 222 -19.79 3.03 14.32
CA SER A 222 -20.72 1.91 14.07
C SER A 222 -21.41 1.89 12.68
N SER A 223 -21.81 0.71 12.23
CA SER A 223 -22.52 0.51 10.95
C SER A 223 -23.59 -0.56 11.12
N LEU A 224 -24.66 -0.45 10.32
CA LEU A 224 -25.67 -1.50 10.19
C LEU A 224 -25.07 -2.78 9.61
N GLU A 225 -23.89 -2.71 8.97
CA GLU A 225 -23.17 -3.88 8.47
C GLU A 225 -22.76 -4.86 9.59
N CYS A 226 -22.57 -4.37 10.82
CA CYS A 226 -22.31 -5.22 11.99
C CYS A 226 -23.59 -5.56 12.77
N LEU A 227 -24.77 -5.10 12.34
CA LEU A 227 -26.03 -5.41 13.01
C LEU A 227 -26.50 -6.83 12.63
N SER A 228 -26.00 -7.82 13.36
CA SER A 228 -26.41 -9.22 13.24
C SER A 228 -26.95 -9.73 14.57
N ALA A 229 -27.79 -10.78 14.54
CA ALA A 229 -28.29 -11.41 15.76
C ALA A 229 -27.15 -11.89 16.66
N ALA A 230 -26.08 -12.45 16.06
CA ALA A 230 -24.88 -12.88 16.79
C ALA A 230 -24.18 -11.70 17.48
N ASN A 231 -23.94 -10.59 16.76
CA ASN A 231 -23.30 -9.41 17.34
C ASN A 231 -24.17 -8.77 18.44
N LEU A 232 -25.49 -8.72 18.27
CA LEU A 232 -26.41 -8.22 19.30
C LEU A 232 -26.39 -9.09 20.56
N LEU A 233 -26.35 -10.42 20.41
CA LEU A 233 -26.19 -11.36 21.54
C LEU A 233 -24.82 -11.20 22.23
N ASP A 234 -23.78 -10.89 21.45
CA ASP A 234 -22.44 -10.58 21.94
C ASP A 234 -22.30 -9.15 22.49
N GLY A 235 -23.40 -8.40 22.54
CA GLY A 235 -23.50 -7.08 23.18
C GLY A 235 -23.14 -5.88 22.30
N TYR A 236 -23.17 -6.01 20.97
CA TYR A 236 -22.96 -4.91 20.04
C TYR A 236 -23.99 -3.80 20.23
N ARG A 237 -23.50 -2.57 20.37
CA ARG A 237 -24.30 -1.36 20.53
C ARG A 237 -24.06 -0.42 19.37
N LEU A 238 -25.08 -0.26 18.54
CA LEU A 238 -25.12 0.75 17.49
C LEU A 238 -24.88 2.14 18.08
N GLY A 239 -24.07 2.95 17.40
CA GLY A 239 -23.62 4.28 17.82
C GLY A 239 -22.54 4.29 18.91
N THR A 240 -22.16 3.12 19.46
CA THR A 240 -21.19 3.03 20.57
C THR A 240 -19.96 2.22 20.21
N ASP A 241 -20.14 1.02 19.66
CA ASP A 241 -19.04 0.11 19.36
C ASP A 241 -18.51 0.29 17.92
N LEU A 242 -17.25 -0.08 17.71
CA LEU A 242 -16.63 0.01 16.39
C LEU A 242 -17.11 -1.14 15.50
N CYS A 243 -17.57 -0.80 14.30
CA CYS A 243 -17.81 -1.81 13.26
C CYS A 243 -16.63 -1.79 12.28
N THR A 244 -16.05 -2.96 12.05
CA THR A 244 -14.98 -3.15 11.05
C THR A 244 -15.30 -4.35 10.17
N TYR A 245 -14.52 -4.52 9.10
CA TYR A 245 -14.52 -5.77 8.37
C TYR A 245 -13.42 -6.70 8.90
N THR A 246 -12.26 -6.16 9.29
CA THR A 246 -11.31 -6.95 10.09
C THR A 246 -10.65 -6.10 11.16
N ALA A 247 -10.19 -6.76 12.22
CA ALA A 247 -9.38 -6.15 13.26
C ALA A 247 -8.44 -7.18 13.88
N TYR A 248 -7.13 -7.00 13.72
CA TYR A 248 -6.11 -7.95 14.16
C TYR A 248 -5.06 -7.27 15.03
N ILE A 249 -4.54 -8.01 16.00
CA ILE A 249 -3.26 -7.68 16.65
C ILE A 249 -2.15 -8.28 15.79
N GLY A 250 -1.10 -7.50 15.50
CA GLY A 250 0.09 -8.00 14.82
C GLY A 250 0.73 -9.14 15.62
N ARG A 251 0.83 -10.32 15.01
CA ARG A 251 1.47 -11.51 15.59
C ARG A 251 2.44 -12.12 14.60
N ASN A 252 3.64 -12.48 15.06
CA ASN A 252 4.58 -13.26 14.27
C ASN A 252 3.97 -14.62 13.92
N VAL A 253 4.55 -15.34 12.95
CA VAL A 253 4.06 -16.65 12.49
C VAL A 253 3.91 -17.68 13.63
N ASP A 254 4.72 -17.58 14.69
CA ASP A 254 4.66 -18.43 15.89
C ASP A 254 3.55 -18.05 16.89
N GLY A 255 2.80 -16.97 16.62
CA GLY A 255 1.71 -16.46 17.44
C GLY A 255 2.13 -15.49 18.54
N SER A 256 3.42 -15.25 18.74
CA SER A 256 3.90 -14.17 19.62
C SER A 256 3.46 -12.80 19.11
N ILE A 257 3.26 -11.82 20.00
CA ILE A 257 2.94 -10.45 19.58
C ILE A 257 4.14 -9.92 18.78
N ALA A 258 3.87 -9.42 17.58
CA ALA A 258 4.89 -8.83 16.76
C ALA A 258 5.34 -7.49 17.34
N ASP A 259 6.65 -7.32 17.39
CA ASP A 259 7.32 -6.05 17.62
C ASP A 259 7.77 -5.54 16.26
N ALA A 260 7.20 -4.41 15.82
CA ALA A 260 7.53 -3.78 14.54
C ALA A 260 9.01 -3.41 14.37
N THR A 261 9.86 -3.56 15.41
CA THR A 261 11.33 -3.37 15.34
C THR A 261 12.14 -4.66 15.12
N ASN A 262 11.63 -5.79 15.59
CA ASN A 262 12.35 -7.06 15.65
C ASN A 262 11.69 -8.19 14.83
N SER A 263 10.43 -8.02 14.45
CA SER A 263 9.71 -8.96 13.60
C SER A 263 10.32 -8.99 12.19
N ASP A 264 10.04 -10.08 11.47
CA ASP A 264 10.40 -10.24 10.07
C ASP A 264 9.36 -9.65 9.11
N GLY A 265 8.23 -9.17 9.63
CA GLY A 265 7.15 -8.55 8.86
C GLY A 265 6.04 -9.52 8.46
N PHE A 266 6.18 -10.82 8.76
CA PHE A 266 5.15 -11.82 8.48
C PHE A 266 4.17 -11.97 9.65
N SER A 267 2.93 -12.27 9.31
CA SER A 267 1.85 -12.45 10.27
C SER A 267 1.46 -13.92 10.42
N GLN A 268 1.01 -14.32 11.61
CA GLN A 268 0.26 -15.58 11.77
C GLN A 268 -1.07 -15.54 11.03
N LEU A 269 -1.67 -14.36 10.93
CA LEU A 269 -3.04 -14.16 10.48
C LEU A 269 -3.09 -13.85 8.99
N GLY A 270 -4.15 -14.32 8.34
CA GLY A 270 -4.47 -13.99 6.96
C GLY A 270 -4.63 -12.49 6.74
N GLY A 271 -4.05 -11.96 5.67
CA GLY A 271 -4.28 -10.60 5.18
C GLY A 271 -4.93 -10.58 3.79
N ARG A 272 -5.26 -9.37 3.32
CA ARG A 272 -5.68 -9.11 1.92
C ARG A 272 -4.47 -9.08 0.98
N GLY A 273 -4.71 -9.03 -0.33
CA GLY A 273 -3.63 -8.97 -1.31
C GLY A 273 -2.65 -10.13 -1.17
N MET A 274 -1.37 -9.80 -1.01
CA MET A 274 -0.27 -10.75 -0.91
C MET A 274 -0.26 -11.60 0.36
N GLY A 275 -1.22 -11.43 1.28
CA GLY A 275 -1.49 -12.41 2.34
C GLY A 275 -0.95 -12.03 3.72
N ARG A 276 -0.25 -12.96 4.37
CA ARG A 276 0.04 -12.95 5.82
C ARG A 276 1.18 -12.01 6.18
N LEU A 277 0.92 -10.71 6.13
CA LEU A 277 1.85 -9.66 6.54
C LEU A 277 1.32 -8.86 7.72
N LEU A 278 2.24 -8.29 8.50
CA LEU A 278 1.93 -7.26 9.48
C LEU A 278 1.53 -5.96 8.77
N GLY A 279 0.71 -5.13 9.41
CA GLY A 279 0.12 -3.93 8.81
C GLY A 279 1.14 -2.86 8.47
N MET A 280 2.18 -2.69 9.29
CA MET A 280 3.26 -1.74 9.02
C MET A 280 4.27 -2.25 7.97
N THR A 281 4.19 -3.53 7.55
CA THR A 281 5.10 -4.10 6.55
C THR A 281 4.93 -3.39 5.21
N LEU A 282 6.05 -2.99 4.60
CA LEU A 282 6.13 -2.27 3.32
C LEU A 282 5.52 -0.85 3.32
N LEU A 283 5.08 -0.32 4.45
CA LEU A 283 4.47 1.01 4.58
C LEU A 283 5.52 2.07 4.97
N PRO A 284 5.87 3.02 4.07
CA PRO A 284 6.74 4.12 4.43
C PRO A 284 6.08 5.02 5.48
N THR A 285 6.83 5.33 6.53
CA THR A 285 6.36 6.20 7.62
C THR A 285 7.00 7.56 7.59
N LEU A 286 6.33 8.53 8.23
CA LEU A 286 6.84 9.89 8.32
C LEU A 286 8.15 9.96 9.11
N ASP A 287 8.34 9.11 10.13
CA ASP A 287 9.59 9.05 10.89
C ASP A 287 10.80 8.70 10.00
N GLU A 288 10.61 7.78 9.06
CA GLU A 288 11.67 7.36 8.12
C GLU A 288 12.01 8.48 7.14
N ILE A 289 10.98 9.13 6.59
CA ILE A 289 11.12 10.18 5.59
C ILE A 289 11.71 11.46 6.21
N GLU A 290 11.28 11.84 7.41
CA GLU A 290 11.85 12.98 8.14
C GLU A 290 13.31 12.75 8.52
N ARG A 291 13.73 11.50 8.73
CA ARG A 291 15.14 11.10 8.91
C ARG A 291 15.91 10.93 7.60
N GLY A 292 15.25 11.14 6.46
CA GLY A 292 15.90 11.29 5.16
C GLY A 292 16.06 10.01 4.33
N SER A 293 15.47 8.87 4.73
CA SER A 293 15.53 7.65 3.91
C SER A 293 14.44 6.64 4.24
N ILE A 294 14.00 5.88 3.23
CA ILE A 294 13.17 4.68 3.40
C ILE A 294 14.08 3.49 3.09
N ASN A 295 14.29 2.62 4.09
CA ASN A 295 15.29 1.55 4.01
C ASN A 295 14.66 0.15 3.90
N HIS A 296 13.54 0.07 3.19
CA HIS A 296 12.80 -1.15 2.91
C HIS A 296 12.05 -1.04 1.57
N ALA A 297 11.60 -2.18 1.03
CA ALA A 297 10.76 -2.20 -0.16
C ALA A 297 9.39 -1.57 0.12
N ILE A 298 8.77 -0.94 -0.87
CA ILE A 298 7.48 -0.25 -0.72
C ILE A 298 6.34 -1.11 -1.29
N ASN A 299 5.16 -1.07 -0.69
CA ASN A 299 4.01 -1.79 -1.22
C ASN A 299 3.55 -1.16 -2.54
N MET A 300 3.03 -1.98 -3.46
CA MET A 300 2.38 -1.50 -4.67
C MET A 300 1.07 -2.24 -4.89
N GLU A 301 -0.06 -1.55 -4.75
CA GLU A 301 -1.33 -2.05 -5.25
C GLU A 301 -1.39 -1.81 -6.77
N THR A 302 -1.68 -2.84 -7.54
CA THR A 302 -1.53 -2.84 -9.01
C THR A 302 -2.83 -3.26 -9.68
N TYR A 303 -3.18 -2.61 -10.79
CA TYR A 303 -4.42 -2.94 -11.51
C TYR A 303 -4.36 -4.33 -12.15
N ALA A 304 -3.26 -4.64 -12.84
CA ALA A 304 -3.06 -5.94 -13.48
C ALA A 304 -2.30 -6.92 -12.58
N THR A 305 -2.85 -7.20 -11.41
CA THR A 305 -2.32 -8.24 -10.51
C THR A 305 -2.78 -9.62 -10.97
N MET A 306 -1.96 -10.66 -10.75
CA MET A 306 -2.23 -12.03 -11.17
C MET A 306 -3.52 -12.56 -10.57
N PHE A 307 -4.25 -13.37 -11.35
CA PHE A 307 -5.48 -14.02 -10.95
C PHE A 307 -5.60 -15.39 -11.61
N GLY A 308 -6.61 -16.16 -11.22
CA GLY A 308 -6.95 -17.42 -11.87
C GLY A 308 -6.82 -18.62 -10.93
N PRO A 309 -7.25 -19.82 -11.37
CA PRO A 309 -7.06 -21.00 -10.55
C PRO A 309 -5.57 -21.11 -10.26
N GLY A 310 -5.24 -21.39 -9.00
CA GLY A 310 -3.85 -21.56 -8.60
C GLY A 310 -3.20 -22.67 -9.41
N CYS A 311 -1.95 -22.45 -9.86
CA CYS A 311 -1.21 -23.46 -10.60
C CYS A 311 -0.97 -24.71 -9.76
N THR A 312 -1.12 -25.89 -10.39
CA THR A 312 -0.57 -27.14 -9.88
C THR A 312 0.93 -27.25 -10.21
N ALA A 313 1.63 -28.20 -9.58
CA ALA A 313 3.03 -28.47 -9.87
C ALA A 313 3.24 -28.87 -11.33
N GLU A 314 2.34 -29.69 -11.89
CA GLU A 314 2.39 -30.14 -13.28
C GLU A 314 2.23 -28.98 -14.26
N GLN A 315 1.32 -28.04 -13.97
CA GLN A 315 1.12 -26.85 -14.80
C GLN A 315 2.34 -25.92 -14.79
N ILE A 316 3.01 -25.79 -13.65
CA ILE A 316 4.27 -25.04 -13.54
C ILE A 316 5.34 -25.72 -14.41
N SER A 317 5.55 -27.03 -14.26
CA SER A 317 6.53 -27.78 -15.05
C SER A 317 6.25 -27.75 -16.56
N ALA A 318 4.98 -27.65 -16.95
CA ALA A 318 4.55 -27.53 -18.34
C ALA A 318 4.61 -26.09 -18.90
N GLY A 319 5.13 -25.12 -18.14
CA GLY A 319 5.26 -23.72 -18.59
C GLY A 319 3.93 -22.97 -18.71
N GLN A 320 2.89 -23.43 -18.00
CA GLN A 320 1.55 -22.85 -18.09
C GLN A 320 1.30 -21.72 -17.07
N ALA A 321 2.23 -21.52 -16.13
CA ALA A 321 2.14 -20.54 -15.08
C ALA A 321 2.06 -19.10 -15.62
N GLY A 322 1.10 -18.32 -15.09
CA GLY A 322 0.87 -16.94 -15.47
C GLY A 322 0.06 -16.76 -16.76
N SER A 323 -0.40 -17.85 -17.37
CA SER A 323 -1.31 -17.80 -18.52
C SER A 323 -2.52 -18.71 -18.34
N LYS A 324 -2.34 -20.02 -18.11
CA LYS A 324 -3.45 -20.98 -17.87
C LYS A 324 -3.84 -21.14 -16.40
N CYS A 325 -2.97 -20.70 -15.50
CA CYS A 325 -3.19 -20.69 -14.06
C CYS A 325 -2.44 -19.51 -13.43
N GLY A 326 -2.93 -19.04 -12.30
CA GLY A 326 -2.33 -17.94 -11.52
C GLY A 326 -1.37 -18.48 -10.45
N TYR A 327 -0.43 -17.65 -10.03
CA TYR A 327 0.49 -17.95 -8.94
C TYR A 327 0.96 -16.67 -8.26
N ALA A 328 1.49 -16.81 -7.05
CA ALA A 328 2.17 -15.75 -6.33
C ALA A 328 3.64 -16.17 -6.08
N VAL A 329 4.51 -15.19 -5.82
CA VAL A 329 5.92 -15.45 -5.50
C VAL A 329 6.25 -14.93 -4.11
N ALA A 330 7.18 -15.58 -3.42
CA ALA A 330 7.66 -15.07 -2.14
C ALA A 330 8.12 -13.58 -2.28
N PRO A 331 7.77 -12.69 -1.34
CA PRO A 331 7.21 -12.97 -0.01
C PRO A 331 5.68 -12.96 0.07
N ALA A 332 4.94 -12.90 -1.04
CA ALA A 332 3.51 -13.16 -0.95
C ALA A 332 3.27 -14.56 -0.37
N THR A 333 2.18 -14.73 0.37
CA THR A 333 1.77 -16.02 0.96
C THR A 333 0.50 -16.57 0.32
N LYS A 334 -0.08 -15.86 -0.65
CA LYS A 334 -1.27 -16.28 -1.40
C LYS A 334 -1.42 -15.52 -2.71
N LEU A 335 -2.23 -16.08 -3.61
CA LEU A 335 -2.83 -15.40 -4.75
C LEU A 335 -4.14 -14.74 -4.28
N GLU A 336 -4.35 -13.46 -4.58
CA GLU A 336 -5.50 -12.71 -4.06
C GLU A 336 -6.83 -13.18 -4.70
N TRP A 337 -6.82 -13.46 -6.01
CA TRP A 337 -8.02 -13.74 -6.80
C TRP A 337 -7.91 -15.08 -7.52
N THR A 338 -8.38 -16.16 -6.87
CA THR A 338 -8.22 -17.54 -7.37
C THR A 338 -9.35 -18.04 -8.27
N ASP A 339 -10.54 -17.46 -8.15
CA ASP A 339 -11.75 -17.90 -8.84
C ASP A 339 -12.48 -16.75 -9.56
N THR A 340 -11.95 -15.54 -9.45
CA THR A 340 -12.53 -14.34 -10.04
C THR A 340 -11.47 -13.28 -10.32
N VAL A 341 -11.91 -12.06 -10.63
CA VAL A 341 -11.08 -10.85 -10.67
C VAL A 341 -11.72 -9.79 -9.78
N LEU A 342 -10.94 -8.79 -9.37
CA LEU A 342 -11.51 -7.61 -8.71
C LEU A 342 -12.50 -6.90 -9.65
N LYS A 343 -13.70 -6.62 -9.16
CA LYS A 343 -14.73 -5.88 -9.90
C LYS A 343 -14.44 -4.38 -9.87
N CYS A 344 -14.05 -3.84 -11.02
CA CYS A 344 -13.64 -2.45 -11.21
C CYS A 344 -14.55 -1.69 -12.17
N GLY A 345 -15.83 -2.05 -12.23
CA GLY A 345 -16.80 -1.45 -13.15
C GLY A 345 -16.38 -1.66 -14.61
N SER A 346 -16.37 -0.59 -15.41
CA SER A 346 -15.95 -0.61 -16.82
C SER A 346 -14.48 -1.00 -17.02
N SER A 347 -13.65 -0.90 -15.99
CA SER A 347 -12.25 -1.32 -16.01
C SER A 347 -12.05 -2.76 -15.53
N THR A 348 -13.10 -3.56 -15.34
CA THR A 348 -12.94 -4.96 -14.89
C THR A 348 -12.22 -5.78 -15.97
N MET A 349 -11.15 -6.48 -15.60
CA MET A 349 -10.49 -7.43 -16.50
C MET A 349 -11.39 -8.64 -16.77
N ALA A 350 -11.28 -9.27 -17.93
CA ALA A 350 -11.98 -10.52 -18.17
C ALA A 350 -11.26 -11.66 -17.42
N TYR A 351 -12.01 -12.61 -16.86
CA TYR A 351 -11.43 -13.81 -16.26
C TYR A 351 -11.08 -14.83 -17.37
N THR A 352 -10.02 -14.55 -18.14
CA THR A 352 -9.55 -15.40 -19.25
C THR A 352 -8.03 -15.57 -19.21
N ASP A 353 -7.52 -16.57 -19.93
CA ASP A 353 -6.09 -16.83 -20.03
C ASP A 353 -5.33 -15.66 -20.69
N GLU A 354 -5.94 -15.02 -21.70
CA GLU A 354 -5.36 -13.87 -22.40
C GLU A 354 -5.22 -12.68 -21.45
N SER A 355 -6.24 -12.43 -20.63
CA SER A 355 -6.19 -11.35 -19.63
C SER A 355 -5.16 -11.67 -18.53
N ARG A 356 -5.06 -12.94 -18.11
CA ARG A 356 -4.09 -13.40 -17.11
C ARG A 356 -2.65 -13.21 -17.57
N ALA A 357 -2.36 -13.48 -18.85
CA ALA A 357 -1.02 -13.29 -19.43
C ALA A 357 -0.51 -11.83 -19.36
N LEU A 358 -1.39 -10.85 -19.12
CA LEU A 358 -1.08 -9.43 -19.01
C LEU A 358 -0.91 -8.96 -17.55
N THR A 359 -0.79 -9.87 -16.61
CA THR A 359 -0.74 -9.57 -15.16
C THR A 359 0.63 -9.88 -14.55
N VAL A 360 0.88 -9.31 -13.37
CA VAL A 360 2.09 -9.56 -12.58
C VAL A 360 1.76 -10.29 -11.27
N PRO A 361 2.54 -11.30 -10.84
CA PRO A 361 2.32 -12.00 -9.58
C PRO A 361 2.42 -11.10 -8.34
N GLU A 362 1.57 -11.35 -7.35
CA GLU A 362 1.77 -10.84 -5.99
C GLU A 362 3.12 -11.30 -5.45
N GLY A 363 3.75 -10.42 -4.67
CA GLY A 363 5.07 -10.64 -4.06
C GLY A 363 6.24 -10.39 -5.00
N MET A 364 5.99 -10.24 -6.31
CA MET A 364 7.07 -9.91 -7.24
C MET A 364 7.69 -8.56 -6.90
N ARG A 365 9.03 -8.55 -6.80
CA ARG A 365 9.80 -7.36 -6.43
C ARG A 365 10.48 -6.74 -7.63
N PHE A 366 10.20 -5.47 -7.84
CA PHE A 366 10.74 -4.66 -8.92
C PHE A 366 11.62 -3.55 -8.33
N VAL A 367 12.63 -3.12 -9.06
CA VAL A 367 13.52 -2.02 -8.66
C VAL A 367 13.75 -1.05 -9.80
N LEU A 368 13.98 0.20 -9.44
CA LEU A 368 14.35 1.27 -10.36
C LEU A 368 15.82 1.08 -10.79
N ASN A 369 16.03 0.99 -12.09
CA ASN A 369 17.35 0.90 -12.71
C ASN A 369 17.86 2.29 -13.11
N LYS A 370 18.15 3.14 -12.11
CA LYS A 370 18.71 4.48 -12.32
C LYS A 370 19.84 4.81 -11.36
N THR A 371 20.83 5.56 -11.82
CA THR A 371 21.90 6.12 -10.98
C THR A 371 21.40 7.33 -10.19
N ASP A 372 22.16 7.76 -9.17
CA ASP A 372 21.87 9.02 -8.46
C ASP A 372 21.78 10.21 -9.42
N ALA A 373 22.72 10.31 -10.38
CA ALA A 373 22.72 11.40 -11.37
C ALA A 373 21.47 11.40 -12.26
N GLN A 374 20.95 10.22 -12.63
CA GLN A 374 19.71 10.12 -13.41
C GLN A 374 18.48 10.49 -12.58
N ILE A 375 18.45 10.14 -11.29
CA ILE A 375 17.39 10.57 -10.36
C ILE A 375 17.44 12.09 -10.18
N ASP A 376 18.63 12.66 -9.96
CA ASP A 376 18.80 14.10 -9.78
C ASP A 376 18.42 14.89 -11.04
N ALA A 377 18.77 14.38 -12.23
CA ALA A 377 18.34 14.97 -13.50
C ALA A 377 16.81 14.90 -13.71
N TRP A 378 16.17 13.81 -13.29
CA TRP A 378 14.70 13.71 -13.30
C TRP A 378 14.07 14.75 -12.35
N LEU A 379 14.59 14.90 -11.13
CA LEU A 379 14.12 15.90 -10.17
C LEU A 379 14.25 17.33 -10.72
N ASP A 380 15.35 17.63 -11.42
CA ASP A 380 15.57 18.92 -12.08
C ASP A 380 14.55 19.15 -13.20
N ALA A 381 14.28 18.13 -14.02
CA ALA A 381 13.29 18.21 -15.10
C ALA A 381 11.85 18.41 -14.57
N GLN A 382 11.54 17.92 -13.37
CA GLN A 382 10.27 18.19 -12.69
C GLN A 382 10.19 19.62 -12.09
N GLY A 383 11.30 20.35 -12.04
CA GLY A 383 11.38 21.65 -11.36
C GLY A 383 11.24 21.53 -9.84
N TYR A 384 11.49 20.35 -9.26
CA TYR A 384 11.36 20.15 -7.83
C TYR A 384 12.50 20.82 -7.06
N VAL A 385 12.12 21.59 -6.04
CA VAL A 385 13.03 22.33 -5.14
C VAL A 385 12.66 22.08 -3.66
N GLY A 386 13.58 22.45 -2.76
CA GLY A 386 13.34 22.41 -1.31
C GLY A 386 12.89 21.04 -0.80
N GLN A 387 11.94 21.03 0.14
CA GLN A 387 11.48 19.80 0.78
C GLN A 387 10.75 18.85 -0.17
N ARG A 388 10.03 19.36 -1.16
CA ARG A 388 9.40 18.54 -2.19
C ARG A 388 10.46 17.72 -2.95
N ARG A 389 11.57 18.35 -3.32
CA ARG A 389 12.71 17.67 -3.97
C ARG A 389 13.29 16.58 -3.08
N SER A 390 13.56 16.92 -1.81
CA SER A 390 14.10 15.97 -0.83
C SER A 390 13.19 14.74 -0.69
N THR A 391 11.89 14.96 -0.50
CA THR A 391 10.89 13.88 -0.39
C THR A 391 10.82 13.03 -1.66
N ALA A 392 10.72 13.66 -2.84
CA ALA A 392 10.72 12.93 -4.12
C ALA A 392 11.99 12.09 -4.31
N ARG A 393 13.15 12.64 -3.93
CA ARG A 393 14.44 11.93 -3.98
C ARG A 393 14.45 10.72 -3.05
N ILE A 394 13.93 10.85 -1.84
CA ILE A 394 13.85 9.74 -0.86
C ILE A 394 13.08 8.56 -1.45
N PHE A 395 11.91 8.81 -2.04
CA PHE A 395 11.13 7.75 -2.69
C PHE A 395 11.87 7.16 -3.89
N ALA A 396 12.40 7.98 -4.81
CA ALA A 396 13.11 7.49 -5.99
C ALA A 396 14.34 6.62 -5.62
N VAL A 397 15.09 7.05 -4.59
CA VAL A 397 16.21 6.29 -4.03
C VAL A 397 15.75 4.99 -3.40
N ALA A 398 14.66 5.00 -2.63
CA ALA A 398 14.09 3.78 -2.05
C ALA A 398 13.66 2.77 -3.13
N LEU A 399 13.04 3.23 -4.23
CA LEU A 399 12.68 2.38 -5.35
C LEU A 399 13.89 1.79 -6.08
N ARG A 400 15.04 2.46 -6.08
CA ARG A 400 16.29 1.90 -6.60
C ARG A 400 16.92 0.91 -5.63
N ASP A 401 17.09 1.33 -4.39
CA ASP A 401 17.91 0.60 -3.40
C ASP A 401 17.15 -0.56 -2.76
N TYR A 402 15.82 -0.51 -2.74
CA TYR A 402 14.94 -1.53 -2.19
C TYR A 402 13.79 -1.91 -3.12
N GLY A 403 13.29 -1.01 -3.96
CA GLY A 403 12.23 -1.36 -4.89
C GLY A 403 10.83 -1.38 -4.30
N TRP A 404 9.91 -1.96 -5.06
CA TRP A 404 8.52 -2.14 -4.68
C TRP A 404 8.08 -3.59 -4.87
N ILE A 405 7.09 -4.00 -4.09
CA ILE A 405 6.51 -5.35 -4.12
C ILE A 405 5.04 -5.25 -4.48
N ILE A 406 4.59 -6.07 -5.43
CA ILE A 406 3.17 -6.19 -5.78
C ILE A 406 2.41 -6.76 -4.59
N SER A 407 1.60 -5.91 -3.96
CA SER A 407 0.99 -6.18 -2.65
C SER A 407 -0.48 -6.54 -2.72
N GLY A 408 -1.16 -6.22 -3.83
CA GLY A 408 -2.58 -6.49 -4.01
C GLY A 408 -3.14 -5.74 -5.22
N THR A 409 -4.44 -5.84 -5.41
CA THR A 409 -5.11 -5.34 -6.62
C THR A 409 -5.74 -3.96 -6.43
N SER A 410 -5.51 -3.05 -7.37
CA SER A 410 -6.21 -1.76 -7.46
C SER A 410 -7.17 -1.74 -8.65
N CYS A 411 -8.05 -0.74 -8.75
CA CYS A 411 -8.94 -0.59 -9.90
C CYS A 411 -8.45 0.38 -10.98
N SER A 412 -7.26 0.96 -10.83
CA SER A 412 -6.80 1.94 -11.82
C SER A 412 -5.28 2.05 -11.91
N ARG A 413 -4.61 2.61 -10.90
CA ARG A 413 -3.18 2.94 -10.96
C ARG A 413 -2.37 2.08 -9.98
N SER A 414 -1.10 1.90 -10.31
CA SER A 414 -0.02 1.38 -9.48
C SER A 414 0.19 2.39 -8.36
N SER A 415 -0.26 2.02 -7.17
CA SER A 415 -0.34 2.92 -6.02
C SER A 415 0.45 2.37 -4.85
N MET A 416 1.31 3.21 -4.30
CA MET A 416 2.04 2.96 -3.06
C MET A 416 1.28 3.59 -1.90
N ALA A 417 1.00 2.82 -0.86
CA ALA A 417 0.45 3.40 0.36
C ALA A 417 1.57 4.03 1.17
N VAL A 418 1.27 5.11 1.87
CA VAL A 418 2.15 5.72 2.87
C VAL A 418 1.35 6.01 4.14
N GLU A 419 2.02 6.40 5.21
CA GLU A 419 1.34 6.93 6.40
C GLU A 419 0.39 8.07 6.00
N GLY A 420 -0.91 7.88 6.25
CA GLY A 420 -1.98 8.64 5.61
C GLY A 420 -2.41 9.92 6.33
N ILE A 421 -2.86 10.91 5.55
CA ILE A 421 -3.25 12.26 6.01
C ILE A 421 -4.61 12.33 6.71
N ALA A 422 -5.29 11.20 6.87
CA ALA A 422 -6.49 11.12 7.69
C ALA A 422 -6.16 11.33 9.18
N ASN A 423 -4.93 11.02 9.59
CA ASN A 423 -4.36 11.51 10.84
C ASN A 423 -3.93 12.99 10.65
N PRO A 424 -4.54 13.96 11.37
CA PRO A 424 -4.19 15.37 11.23
C PRO A 424 -2.73 15.69 11.54
N THR A 425 -2.13 15.02 12.52
CA THR A 425 -0.70 15.17 12.83
C THR A 425 0.18 14.74 11.67
N ALA A 426 -0.19 13.64 10.99
CA ALA A 426 0.51 13.17 9.80
C ALA A 426 0.38 14.16 8.63
N ARG A 427 -0.79 14.78 8.46
CA ARG A 427 -0.99 15.83 7.45
C ARG A 427 -0.03 17.01 7.62
N GLU A 428 0.08 17.56 8.83
CA GLU A 428 0.98 18.67 9.11
C GLU A 428 2.46 18.31 8.86
N ARG A 429 2.84 17.05 9.16
CA ARG A 429 4.18 16.53 8.87
C ARG A 429 4.44 16.43 7.37
N TRP A 430 3.46 15.92 6.60
CA TRP A 430 3.55 15.89 5.14
C TRP A 430 3.66 17.28 4.50
N GLU A 431 2.94 18.26 5.01
CA GLU A 431 3.05 19.66 4.57
C GLU A 431 4.48 20.20 4.77
N ARG A 432 5.11 19.92 5.91
CA ARG A 432 6.53 20.26 6.16
C ARG A 432 7.50 19.54 5.22
N LEU A 433 7.13 18.37 4.72
CA LEU A 433 7.86 17.60 3.71
C LEU A 433 7.55 18.05 2.27
N GLY A 434 6.81 19.16 2.09
CA GLY A 434 6.49 19.77 0.81
C GLY A 434 5.28 19.15 0.08
N MET A 435 4.52 18.28 0.75
CA MET A 435 3.28 17.69 0.23
C MET A 435 2.08 18.52 0.69
N THR A 436 1.79 19.61 -0.04
CA THR A 436 0.76 20.61 0.32
C THR A 436 -0.59 20.38 -0.38
N ASP A 437 -0.64 19.50 -1.37
CA ASP A 437 -1.84 19.05 -2.07
C ASP A 437 -1.88 17.51 -2.22
N PRO A 438 -1.86 16.77 -1.08
CA PRO A 438 -1.75 15.31 -1.02
C PRO A 438 -2.93 14.54 -1.62
N THR A 439 -4.04 15.23 -1.92
CA THR A 439 -5.24 14.64 -2.53
C THR A 439 -5.30 14.83 -4.05
N LYS A 440 -4.42 15.66 -4.63
CA LYS A 440 -4.43 15.95 -6.07
C LYS A 440 -3.02 15.85 -6.63
N ASN A 441 -2.26 16.94 -6.61
CA ASN A 441 -1.01 17.06 -7.35
C ASN A 441 0.12 16.21 -6.78
N ASP A 442 0.15 15.98 -5.47
CA ASP A 442 1.27 15.27 -4.85
C ASP A 442 1.17 13.75 -5.05
N THR A 443 -0.02 13.24 -5.39
CA THR A 443 -0.18 11.84 -5.77
C THR A 443 0.68 11.46 -6.98
N ALA A 444 1.03 12.44 -7.83
CA ALA A 444 1.86 12.30 -9.01
C ALA A 444 3.36 12.57 -8.76
N LEU A 445 3.82 12.56 -7.49
CA LEU A 445 5.20 12.94 -7.11
C LEU A 445 6.28 12.26 -7.95
N LEU A 446 6.04 11.00 -8.36
CA LEU A 446 7.01 10.15 -9.07
C LEU A 446 6.75 10.04 -10.58
N ASN A 447 5.84 10.84 -11.13
CA ASN A 447 5.54 10.78 -12.56
C ASN A 447 6.77 11.13 -13.41
N GLY A 448 6.92 10.43 -14.54
CA GLY A 448 8.08 10.57 -15.43
C GLY A 448 9.39 9.97 -14.90
N LEU A 449 9.40 9.38 -13.69
CA LEU A 449 10.57 8.68 -13.18
C LEU A 449 10.83 7.40 -13.98
N ILE A 450 9.79 6.65 -14.36
CA ILE A 450 9.91 5.45 -15.18
C ILE A 450 9.35 5.75 -16.56
N THR A 451 10.21 5.70 -17.58
CA THR A 451 9.87 6.06 -18.97
C THR A 451 9.97 4.88 -19.92
N SER A 452 10.58 3.78 -19.47
CA SER A 452 10.76 2.56 -20.25
C SER A 452 10.80 1.35 -19.33
N ALA A 453 10.48 0.17 -19.87
CA ALA A 453 10.71 -1.11 -19.18
C ALA A 453 12.18 -1.30 -18.79
N ASN A 454 13.13 -0.68 -19.50
CA ASN A 454 14.57 -0.74 -19.17
C ASN A 454 14.94 0.02 -17.88
N ASP A 455 14.06 0.93 -17.43
CA ASP A 455 14.20 1.61 -16.13
C ASP A 455 13.79 0.69 -14.97
N VAL A 456 13.35 -0.55 -15.24
CA VAL A 456 12.84 -1.49 -14.25
C VAL A 456 13.59 -2.81 -14.34
N VAL A 457 14.03 -3.33 -13.19
CA VAL A 457 14.59 -4.67 -13.06
C VAL A 457 13.76 -5.47 -12.07
N VAL A 458 13.57 -6.76 -12.34
CA VAL A 458 12.90 -7.68 -11.42
C VAL A 458 13.94 -8.45 -10.65
N LEU A 459 13.78 -8.49 -9.32
CA LEU A 459 14.66 -9.23 -8.44
C LEU A 459 14.20 -10.67 -8.30
N ARG A 460 15.14 -11.60 -8.20
CA ARG A 460 14.86 -12.96 -7.83
C ARG A 460 14.33 -12.99 -6.39
N PRO A 461 13.20 -13.65 -6.11
CA PRO A 461 12.78 -13.90 -4.74
C PRO A 461 13.93 -14.55 -3.94
N ASN A 462 14.11 -14.19 -2.67
CA ASN A 462 15.13 -14.81 -1.82
C ASN A 462 14.88 -16.31 -1.57
N HIS A 463 13.71 -16.81 -1.97
CA HIS A 463 13.37 -18.22 -2.05
C HIS A 463 12.68 -18.47 -3.39
N ASP A 464 13.19 -19.38 -4.24
CA ASP A 464 12.61 -19.79 -5.53
C ASP A 464 11.24 -20.49 -5.40
N THR A 465 10.49 -20.22 -4.34
CA THR A 465 9.20 -20.84 -4.09
C THR A 465 8.13 -20.04 -4.82
N LEU A 466 7.77 -20.50 -6.02
CA LEU A 466 6.44 -20.26 -6.55
C LEU A 466 5.45 -20.87 -5.55
N LEU A 467 4.62 -20.03 -4.95
CA LEU A 467 3.53 -20.56 -4.15
C LEU A 467 2.44 -21.02 -5.11
N THR A 468 2.30 -22.34 -5.21
CA THR A 468 1.03 -22.94 -5.61
C THR A 468 -0.03 -22.44 -4.63
N ALA A 469 -1.25 -22.17 -5.10
CA ALA A 469 -2.27 -21.62 -4.23
C ALA A 469 -2.53 -22.58 -3.06
N VAL A 470 -2.00 -22.25 -1.88
CA VAL A 470 -2.42 -22.85 -0.62
C VAL A 470 -3.66 -22.08 -0.21
N ARG A 471 -4.75 -22.82 0.05
CA ARG A 471 -6.06 -22.30 0.43
C ARG A 471 -6.00 -21.32 1.59
#